data_AF-A0A6P5FA55-F1
#
_entry.id   AF-A0A6P5FA55-F1
#
_cell.length_a   1.000
_cell.length_b   1.000
_cell.length_c   1.000
_cell.angle_alpha   90.00
_cell.angle_beta   90.00
_cell.angle_gamma   90.00
#
_symmetry.space_group_name_H-M   'P 1'
#
loop_
_entity.id
_entity.type
_entity.pdbx_description
1 polymer ?
#
loop_
_entity_poly.entity_id
_entity_poly.type
_entity_poly.pdbx_seq_one_letter_code
_entity_poly.pdbx_strand_id
1 'polypeptide(L)'
;MTLSKIHGHWEYSYQRIYDFKEEIVRRNPSSHVEVKLQVINGEHHFQRIFLAFGPCIQGFLNGCRPYIALDGCHLQEKYRGVLISATSIDGNKSIFPVVFGAVESENSNSWEWFLHGLKAAIGESEGLVFSSDRQKGLDEAVQVVYPRVEHRECMRHLYANFKKKFRGDCYRDNLWAAAGAYTPNVYETSITKVYEANPMAIEYLRQNHSYLWSRSKFGTMAKCDYLTNNISESFNAWISNDRHRPLIDMLDTLRQKIMVKMEDRRNRARKWDHEIGLGQYEVLWSDKFSAEVIGAQSRFEVRLYDMQCSCRLWQVKVAKYKEAYASSIAPLPSCDQWVKIDIGHRVLPPILNRPAGRPRNKRIRAPDEMAIRKRHRCKRCNKLGHRAKTCKNPVDANQQPAAGPSQAANQQPAAPLLSIRRPIGPPQVGNEHSKAPILAGNTHSEPPSQASISSGTSCFGIGLKLDAMCCGCSCFGIGLKLE
;
A
#
# COMPACT_ATOMS: atom_id res chain seq x y z
N MET A 1 15.41 -24.29 -11.02
CA MET A 1 15.07 -24.16 -12.46
C MET A 1 15.13 -22.68 -12.82
N THR A 2 15.44 -22.31 -14.06
CA THR A 2 15.51 -20.89 -14.49
C THR A 2 14.10 -20.29 -14.62
N LEU A 3 13.90 -19.06 -14.13
CA LEU A 3 12.60 -18.35 -14.19
C LEU A 3 12.01 -18.28 -15.61
N SER A 4 12.86 -18.26 -16.65
CA SER A 4 12.44 -18.26 -18.06
C SER A 4 11.69 -19.51 -18.52
N LYS A 5 11.76 -20.62 -17.77
CA LYS A 5 10.94 -21.82 -18.02
C LYS A 5 9.54 -21.76 -17.40
N ILE A 6 9.25 -20.77 -16.57
CA ILE A 6 7.96 -20.59 -15.87
C ILE A 6 7.21 -19.37 -16.41
N HIS A 7 7.94 -18.27 -16.65
CA HIS A 7 7.40 -16.97 -17.07
C HIS A 7 7.76 -16.59 -18.52
N GLY A 8 8.29 -17.54 -19.30
CA GLY A 8 8.81 -17.28 -20.65
C GLY A 8 9.98 -16.30 -20.67
N HIS A 9 10.24 -15.70 -21.84
CA HIS A 9 11.18 -14.60 -21.95
C HIS A 9 10.50 -13.26 -21.61
N TRP A 10 11.14 -12.40 -20.83
CA TRP A 10 10.62 -11.07 -20.48
C TRP A 10 10.20 -10.25 -21.71
N GLU A 11 10.94 -10.40 -22.80
CA GLU A 11 10.68 -9.82 -24.12
C GLU A 11 9.27 -10.17 -24.65
N TYR A 12 8.75 -11.36 -24.36
CA TYR A 12 7.40 -11.81 -24.77
C TYR A 12 6.30 -10.96 -24.13
N SER A 13 6.52 -10.50 -22.89
CA SER A 13 5.58 -9.62 -22.17
C SER A 13 5.41 -8.24 -22.79
N TYR A 14 6.34 -7.78 -23.64
CA TYR A 14 6.20 -6.50 -24.35
C TYR A 14 5.51 -6.70 -25.70
N GLN A 15 5.91 -7.74 -26.44
CA GLN A 15 5.30 -8.13 -27.72
C GLN A 15 3.79 -8.39 -27.62
N ARG A 16 3.27 -8.73 -26.44
CA ARG A 16 1.85 -9.09 -26.21
C ARG A 16 1.08 -8.06 -25.39
N ILE A 17 1.60 -6.85 -25.23
CA ILE A 17 0.97 -5.80 -24.42
C ILE A 17 -0.38 -5.33 -25.00
N TYR A 18 -0.55 -5.44 -26.33
CA TYR A 18 -1.80 -5.13 -27.01
C TYR A 18 -2.83 -6.28 -26.94
N ASP A 19 -2.42 -7.55 -27.08
CA ASP A 19 -3.27 -8.71 -26.77
C ASP A 19 -3.87 -8.62 -25.35
N PHE A 20 -3.02 -8.26 -24.38
CA PHE A 20 -3.43 -8.10 -22.98
C PHE A 20 -4.37 -6.91 -22.81
N LYS A 21 -4.07 -5.74 -23.42
CA LYS A 21 -4.98 -4.59 -23.42
C LYS A 21 -6.36 -4.98 -23.97
N GLU A 22 -6.40 -5.65 -25.12
CA GLU A 22 -7.67 -6.01 -25.76
C GLU A 22 -8.46 -7.02 -24.92
N GLU A 23 -7.83 -8.10 -24.43
CA GLU A 23 -8.54 -9.07 -23.58
C GLU A 23 -9.03 -8.43 -22.25
N ILE A 24 -8.31 -7.44 -21.69
CA ILE A 24 -8.81 -6.65 -20.56
C ILE A 24 -10.09 -5.89 -20.93
N VAL A 25 -10.06 -5.10 -22.00
CA VAL A 25 -11.20 -4.25 -22.42
C VAL A 25 -12.39 -5.14 -22.82
N ARG A 26 -12.16 -6.13 -23.68
CA ARG A 26 -13.17 -7.09 -24.15
C ARG A 26 -13.87 -7.86 -23.01
N ARG A 27 -13.16 -8.13 -21.90
CA ARG A 27 -13.71 -8.78 -20.70
C ARG A 27 -14.29 -7.82 -19.67
N ASN A 28 -13.88 -6.54 -19.69
CA ASN A 28 -14.25 -5.53 -18.72
C ASN A 28 -14.46 -4.17 -19.44
N PRO A 29 -15.55 -3.99 -20.21
CA PRO A 29 -15.64 -2.90 -21.21
C PRO A 29 -15.52 -1.47 -20.68
N SER A 30 -15.78 -1.24 -19.39
CA SER A 30 -15.60 0.06 -18.72
C SER A 30 -14.16 0.30 -18.19
N SER A 31 -13.18 -0.51 -18.60
CA SER A 31 -11.78 -0.36 -18.16
C SER A 31 -11.00 0.61 -19.05
N HIS A 32 -10.26 1.54 -18.43
CA HIS A 32 -9.37 2.45 -19.14
C HIS A 32 -7.96 1.88 -19.22
N VAL A 33 -7.44 1.70 -20.43
CA VAL A 33 -6.13 1.09 -20.69
C VAL A 33 -5.38 1.85 -21.79
N GLU A 34 -4.29 2.53 -21.42
CA GLU A 34 -3.40 3.21 -22.36
C GLU A 34 -2.04 2.51 -22.43
N VAL A 35 -1.51 2.32 -23.64
CA VAL A 35 -0.12 1.85 -23.85
C VAL A 35 0.59 2.93 -24.64
N LYS A 36 1.70 3.43 -24.08
CA LYS A 36 2.55 4.45 -24.70
C LYS A 36 3.86 3.80 -25.16
N LEU A 37 4.18 3.98 -26.43
CA LEU A 37 5.42 3.56 -27.05
C LEU A 37 6.34 4.76 -27.29
N GLN A 38 7.64 4.50 -27.41
CA GLN A 38 8.66 5.45 -27.80
C GLN A 38 9.39 4.91 -29.03
N VAL A 39 9.36 5.67 -30.12
CA VAL A 39 10.05 5.31 -31.37
C VAL A 39 11.48 5.85 -31.33
N ILE A 40 12.47 4.97 -31.50
CA ILE A 40 13.91 5.31 -31.53
C ILE A 40 14.54 4.54 -32.69
N ASN A 41 15.23 5.24 -33.60
CA ASN A 41 15.85 4.65 -34.79
C ASN A 41 14.89 3.84 -35.69
N GLY A 42 13.58 4.12 -35.64
CA GLY A 42 12.53 3.35 -36.31
C GLY A 42 12.02 2.12 -35.52
N GLU A 43 12.65 1.76 -34.40
CA GLU A 43 12.19 0.69 -33.52
C GLU A 43 11.21 1.21 -32.46
N HIS A 44 10.16 0.41 -32.17
CA HIS A 44 9.07 0.78 -31.28
C HIS A 44 9.27 0.15 -29.89
N HIS A 45 9.78 0.93 -28.94
CA HIS A 45 9.98 0.48 -27.57
C HIS A 45 8.75 0.73 -26.69
N PHE A 46 8.44 -0.19 -25.80
CA PHE A 46 7.52 0.08 -24.68
C PHE A 46 8.04 1.24 -23.83
N GLN A 47 7.19 2.24 -23.54
CA GLN A 47 7.52 3.33 -22.61
C GLN A 47 6.68 3.22 -21.34
N ARG A 48 5.34 3.20 -21.48
CA ARG A 48 4.41 3.21 -20.34
C ARG A 48 3.15 2.36 -20.60
N ILE A 49 2.52 1.86 -19.54
CA ILE A 49 1.13 1.36 -19.55
C ILE A 49 0.36 1.95 -18.37
N PHE A 50 -0.90 2.31 -18.60
CA PHE A 50 -1.89 2.72 -17.62
C PHE A 50 -2.99 1.66 -17.59
N LEU A 51 -3.45 1.26 -16.40
CA LEU A 51 -4.47 0.24 -16.22
C LEU A 51 -5.40 0.60 -15.05
N ALA A 52 -6.65 0.94 -15.39
CA ALA A 52 -7.76 1.11 -14.47
C ALA A 52 -8.89 0.14 -14.85
N PHE A 53 -9.15 -0.88 -14.04
CA PHE A 53 -10.26 -1.79 -14.29
C PHE A 53 -11.59 -1.08 -14.08
N GLY A 54 -12.56 -1.27 -14.98
CA GLY A 54 -13.90 -0.65 -14.86
C GLY A 54 -14.60 -0.87 -13.51
N PRO A 55 -14.55 -2.07 -12.92
CA PRO A 55 -15.02 -2.32 -11.55
C PRO A 55 -14.28 -1.53 -10.46
N CYS A 56 -12.99 -1.23 -10.64
CA CYS A 56 -12.23 -0.35 -9.73
C CYS A 56 -12.64 1.12 -9.91
N ILE A 57 -12.84 1.58 -11.15
CA ILE A 57 -13.34 2.92 -11.47
C ILE A 57 -14.72 3.14 -10.82
N GLN A 58 -15.67 2.26 -11.11
CA GLN A 58 -17.04 2.38 -10.60
C GLN A 58 -17.09 2.22 -9.07
N GLY A 59 -16.30 1.31 -8.51
CA GLY A 59 -16.23 1.09 -7.07
C GLY A 59 -15.63 2.29 -6.31
N PHE A 60 -14.66 2.98 -6.91
CA PHE A 60 -14.15 4.25 -6.40
C PHE A 60 -15.23 5.33 -6.45
N LEU A 61 -15.78 5.61 -7.64
CA LEU A 61 -16.73 6.69 -7.88
C LEU A 61 -18.01 6.57 -7.05
N ASN A 62 -18.55 5.36 -6.93
CA ASN A 62 -19.81 5.15 -6.21
C ASN A 62 -19.59 5.06 -4.71
N GLY A 63 -18.62 4.26 -4.25
CA GLY A 63 -18.61 3.71 -2.89
C GLY A 63 -17.40 4.03 -2.01
N CYS A 64 -16.30 4.54 -2.58
CA CYS A 64 -15.13 4.95 -1.79
C CYS A 64 -15.29 6.37 -1.25
N ARG A 65 -14.37 6.76 -0.36
CA ARG A 65 -14.14 8.17 -0.02
C ARG A 65 -13.41 8.82 -1.21
N PRO A 66 -13.75 10.05 -1.68
CA PRO A 66 -13.06 10.71 -2.79
C PRO A 66 -11.69 11.23 -2.33
N TYR A 67 -10.80 10.30 -2.05
CA TYR A 67 -9.47 10.46 -1.51
C TYR A 67 -8.57 9.47 -2.25
N ILE A 68 -7.46 9.95 -2.81
CA ILE A 68 -6.48 9.12 -3.50
C ILE A 68 -5.09 9.33 -2.88
N ALA A 69 -4.59 8.26 -2.29
CA ALA A 69 -3.20 8.05 -1.95
C ALA A 69 -2.42 7.70 -3.23
N LEU A 70 -1.48 8.59 -3.61
CA LEU A 70 -0.58 8.44 -4.75
C LEU A 70 0.79 7.99 -4.23
N ASP A 71 1.40 6.99 -4.88
CA ASP A 71 2.75 6.51 -4.54
C ASP A 71 3.38 5.72 -5.69
N GLY A 72 4.72 5.63 -5.68
CA GLY A 72 5.53 4.89 -6.64
C GLY A 72 6.32 3.78 -5.97
N CYS A 73 6.52 2.66 -6.66
CA CYS A 73 7.46 1.64 -6.22
C CYS A 73 8.27 1.07 -7.38
N HIS A 74 9.60 1.00 -7.21
CA HIS A 74 10.48 0.47 -8.25
C HIS A 74 10.17 -1.01 -8.53
N LEU A 75 10.21 -1.36 -9.82
CA LEU A 75 10.17 -2.73 -10.33
C LEU A 75 11.52 -3.43 -10.08
N GLN A 76 11.50 -4.76 -10.02
CA GLN A 76 12.66 -5.58 -9.70
C GLN A 76 13.25 -6.25 -10.95
N GLU A 77 14.39 -6.92 -10.79
CA GLU A 77 15.09 -7.65 -11.86
C GLU A 77 15.45 -6.83 -13.10
N LYS A 78 14.97 -7.26 -14.29
CA LYS A 78 15.55 -6.93 -15.60
C LYS A 78 15.15 -5.55 -16.10
N TYR A 79 13.90 -5.15 -15.93
CA TYR A 79 13.36 -3.88 -16.43
C TYR A 79 12.91 -2.99 -15.27
N ARG A 80 13.87 -2.20 -14.77
CA ARG A 80 13.77 -1.43 -13.51
C ARG A 80 13.05 -0.09 -13.68
N GLY A 81 11.86 -0.13 -14.28
CA GLY A 81 10.92 0.98 -14.25
C GLY A 81 10.27 1.13 -12.87
N VAL A 82 9.15 1.86 -12.82
CA VAL A 82 8.36 2.09 -11.61
C VAL A 82 6.92 1.65 -11.85
N LEU A 83 6.33 0.96 -10.89
CA LEU A 83 4.88 0.84 -10.79
C LEU A 83 4.38 1.99 -9.90
N ILE A 84 3.74 2.97 -10.52
CA ILE A 84 3.01 4.05 -9.85
C ILE A 84 1.55 3.64 -9.66
N SER A 85 0.91 4.14 -8.60
CA SER A 85 -0.43 3.68 -8.21
C SER A 85 -1.29 4.80 -7.61
N ALA A 86 -2.59 4.69 -7.85
CA ALA A 86 -3.64 5.46 -7.19
C ALA A 86 -4.47 4.50 -6.34
N THR A 87 -4.46 4.70 -5.03
CA THR A 87 -5.18 3.88 -4.05
C THR A 87 -6.12 4.73 -3.21
N SER A 88 -7.26 4.18 -2.84
CA SER A 88 -8.32 4.89 -2.10
C SER A 88 -8.73 4.09 -0.85
N ILE A 89 -9.80 4.54 -0.20
CA ILE A 89 -10.31 4.00 1.05
C ILE A 89 -11.79 3.62 0.85
N ASP A 90 -12.11 2.35 1.12
CA ASP A 90 -13.50 1.89 1.18
C ASP A 90 -14.24 2.46 2.41
N GLY A 91 -15.55 2.23 2.49
CA GLY A 91 -16.35 2.68 3.64
C GLY A 91 -15.83 2.20 5.00
N ASN A 92 -15.23 1.00 5.03
CA ASN A 92 -14.66 0.34 6.22
C ASN A 92 -13.13 0.55 6.33
N LYS A 93 -12.66 1.75 5.98
CA LYS A 93 -11.29 2.25 6.21
C LYS A 93 -10.17 1.40 5.58
N SER A 94 -10.50 0.48 4.68
CA SER A 94 -9.55 -0.44 4.06
C SER A 94 -9.10 0.04 2.68
N ILE A 95 -7.89 -0.38 2.29
CA ILE A 95 -7.28 -0.07 0.98
C ILE A 95 -8.20 -0.54 -0.16
N PHE A 96 -8.55 0.37 -1.06
CA PHE A 96 -9.23 0.12 -2.32
C PHE A 96 -8.29 0.48 -3.48
N PRO A 97 -7.74 -0.50 -4.23
CA PRO A 97 -6.89 -0.21 -5.38
C PRO A 97 -7.71 0.35 -6.56
N VAL A 98 -7.37 1.55 -7.06
CA VAL A 98 -8.13 2.21 -8.15
C VAL A 98 -7.44 2.02 -9.50
N VAL A 99 -6.16 2.43 -9.60
CA VAL A 99 -5.41 2.50 -10.86
C VAL A 99 -3.93 2.16 -10.64
N PHE A 100 -3.29 1.54 -11.62
CA PHE A 100 -1.83 1.35 -11.68
C PHE A 100 -1.27 1.80 -13.02
N GLY A 101 -0.01 2.22 -13.02
CA GLY A 101 0.74 2.44 -14.25
C GLY A 101 2.18 1.98 -14.11
N ALA A 102 2.72 1.33 -15.14
CA ALA A 102 4.15 1.05 -15.21
C ALA A 102 4.81 2.08 -16.13
N VAL A 103 5.80 2.80 -15.60
CA VAL A 103 6.50 3.92 -16.27
C VAL A 103 8.01 3.74 -16.21
N GLU A 104 8.74 4.47 -17.06
CA GLU A 104 10.20 4.34 -17.15
C GLU A 104 10.95 4.90 -15.92
N SER A 105 10.39 5.93 -15.25
CA SER A 105 10.95 6.50 -14.02
C SER A 105 9.96 7.42 -13.29
N GLU A 106 10.17 7.65 -11.99
CA GLU A 106 9.54 8.73 -11.20
C GLU A 106 10.09 10.10 -11.65
N ASN A 107 9.32 10.80 -12.48
CA ASN A 107 9.60 12.17 -12.94
C ASN A 107 8.28 12.90 -13.25
N SER A 108 8.32 14.22 -13.41
CA SER A 108 7.13 15.06 -13.60
C SER A 108 6.31 14.63 -14.81
N ASN A 109 6.94 14.31 -15.95
CA ASN A 109 6.24 13.89 -17.17
C ASN A 109 5.64 12.48 -17.09
N SER A 110 6.20 11.57 -16.27
CA SER A 110 5.58 10.29 -15.95
C SER A 110 4.32 10.48 -15.10
N TRP A 111 4.42 11.34 -14.08
CA TRP A 111 3.32 11.64 -13.17
C TRP A 111 2.19 12.41 -13.86
N GLU A 112 2.51 13.40 -14.70
CA GLU A 112 1.57 14.18 -15.50
C GLU A 112 0.77 13.28 -16.44
N TRP A 113 1.44 12.41 -17.20
CA TRP A 113 0.76 11.43 -18.07
C TRP A 113 -0.14 10.47 -17.28
N PHE A 114 0.32 9.96 -16.14
CA PHE A 114 -0.49 9.09 -15.28
C PHE A 114 -1.70 9.81 -14.69
N LEU A 115 -1.54 11.07 -14.28
CA LEU A 115 -2.63 11.89 -13.75
C LEU A 115 -3.64 12.26 -14.85
N HIS A 116 -3.21 12.45 -16.09
CA HIS A 116 -4.12 12.59 -17.23
C HIS A 116 -4.93 11.30 -17.49
N GLY A 117 -4.28 10.13 -17.50
CA GLY A 117 -4.98 8.84 -17.58
C GLY A 117 -5.95 8.63 -16.42
N LEU A 118 -5.57 9.03 -15.21
CA LEU A 118 -6.45 9.01 -14.03
C LEU A 118 -7.65 9.93 -14.24
N LYS A 119 -7.43 11.13 -14.77
CA LYS A 119 -8.48 12.12 -15.05
C LYS A 119 -9.46 11.64 -16.14
N ALA A 120 -8.97 10.91 -17.14
CA ALA A 120 -9.80 10.23 -18.12
C ALA A 120 -10.61 9.07 -17.51
N ALA A 121 -10.04 8.35 -16.54
CA ALA A 121 -10.67 7.20 -15.89
C ALA A 121 -11.71 7.56 -14.80
N ILE A 122 -11.51 8.64 -14.03
CA ILE A 122 -12.37 9.01 -12.88
C ILE A 122 -12.90 10.46 -12.89
N GLY A 123 -12.49 11.30 -13.84
CA GLY A 123 -12.86 12.72 -13.90
C GLY A 123 -12.34 13.57 -12.73
N GLU A 124 -12.93 14.75 -12.54
CA GLU A 124 -12.84 15.54 -11.30
C GLU A 124 -14.10 15.29 -10.48
N SER A 125 -14.01 14.48 -9.41
CA SER A 125 -15.11 14.32 -8.46
C SER A 125 -15.12 15.45 -7.43
N GLU A 126 -16.32 15.86 -7.00
CA GLU A 126 -16.46 16.90 -5.99
C GLU A 126 -15.84 16.46 -4.66
N GLY A 127 -15.02 17.33 -4.05
CA GLY A 127 -14.32 17.02 -2.81
C GLY A 127 -13.15 16.04 -2.95
N LEU A 128 -12.65 15.79 -4.17
CA LEU A 128 -11.47 14.96 -4.41
C LEU A 128 -10.24 15.50 -3.66
N VAL A 129 -9.60 14.61 -2.90
CA VAL A 129 -8.33 14.84 -2.19
C VAL A 129 -7.23 13.96 -2.76
N PHE A 130 -6.03 14.51 -2.96
CA PHE A 130 -4.82 13.73 -3.19
C PHE A 130 -3.91 13.73 -1.96
N SER A 131 -3.26 12.60 -1.69
CA SER A 131 -2.23 12.45 -0.65
C SER A 131 -0.94 11.89 -1.25
N SER A 132 0.19 12.56 -1.00
CA SER A 132 1.51 12.10 -1.47
C SER A 132 2.62 12.28 -0.42
N ASP A 133 3.82 11.83 -0.75
CA ASP A 133 5.04 11.90 0.05
C ASP A 133 5.97 13.09 -0.28
N ARG A 134 5.55 13.97 -1.21
CA ARG A 134 6.39 14.98 -1.91
C ARG A 134 7.58 14.37 -2.68
N GLN A 135 7.39 13.22 -3.33
CA GLN A 135 8.36 12.76 -4.33
C GLN A 135 8.50 13.73 -5.50
N LYS A 136 9.68 13.75 -6.14
CA LYS A 136 10.02 14.72 -7.18
C LYS A 136 9.08 14.62 -8.38
N GLY A 137 8.63 15.77 -8.88
CA GLY A 137 7.78 15.88 -10.07
C GLY A 137 6.31 15.55 -9.88
N LEU A 138 5.92 14.82 -8.82
CA LEU A 138 4.51 14.55 -8.55
C LEU A 138 3.75 15.83 -8.17
N ASP A 139 4.32 16.65 -7.28
CA ASP A 139 3.71 17.91 -6.85
C ASP A 139 3.45 18.87 -8.03
N GLU A 140 4.41 18.96 -8.96
CA GLU A 140 4.32 19.76 -10.19
C GLU A 140 3.20 19.23 -11.11
N ALA A 141 3.17 17.92 -11.33
CA ALA A 141 2.17 17.25 -12.16
C ALA A 141 0.75 17.35 -11.58
N VAL A 142 0.60 17.33 -10.25
CA VAL A 142 -0.69 17.57 -9.59
C VAL A 142 -1.19 18.99 -9.85
N GLN A 143 -0.33 20.01 -9.74
CA GLN A 143 -0.71 21.39 -10.05
C GLN A 143 -1.11 21.57 -11.53
N VAL A 144 -0.42 20.92 -12.46
CA VAL A 144 -0.74 21.00 -13.90
C VAL A 144 -2.07 20.32 -14.24
N VAL A 145 -2.28 19.08 -13.78
CA VAL A 145 -3.43 18.27 -14.21
C VAL A 145 -4.68 18.50 -13.36
N TYR A 146 -4.51 18.88 -12.08
CA TYR A 146 -5.58 19.08 -11.10
C TYR A 146 -5.37 20.37 -10.27
N PRO A 147 -5.33 21.57 -10.88
CA PRO A 147 -4.99 22.84 -10.20
C PRO A 147 -5.90 23.25 -9.03
N ARG A 148 -7.01 22.53 -8.80
CA ARG A 148 -8.01 22.82 -7.75
C ARG A 148 -8.18 21.68 -6.73
N VAL A 149 -7.42 20.57 -6.84
CA VAL A 149 -7.56 19.44 -5.91
C VAL A 149 -7.01 19.79 -4.54
N GLU A 150 -7.65 19.28 -3.48
CA GLU A 150 -7.08 19.40 -2.14
C GLU A 150 -5.89 18.44 -1.99
N HIS A 151 -4.67 18.95 -2.21
CA HIS A 151 -3.44 18.18 -2.05
C HIS A 151 -2.99 18.20 -0.58
N ARG A 152 -2.80 17.01 -0.01
CA ARG A 152 -2.35 16.75 1.35
C ARG A 152 -0.96 16.10 1.38
N GLU A 153 -0.14 16.52 2.33
CA GLU A 153 1.18 15.94 2.58
C GLU A 153 1.13 14.83 3.61
N CYS A 154 1.82 13.72 3.34
CA CYS A 154 2.04 12.66 4.31
C CYS A 154 2.89 13.16 5.47
N MET A 155 2.27 13.33 6.64
CA MET A 155 2.91 13.78 7.89
C MET A 155 4.10 12.88 8.29
N ARG A 156 4.07 11.58 7.95
CA ARG A 156 5.19 10.65 8.17
C ARG A 156 6.43 11.06 7.37
N HIS A 157 6.26 11.57 6.15
CA HIS A 157 7.34 12.02 5.27
C HIS A 157 7.77 13.47 5.57
N LEU A 158 6.82 14.37 5.84
CA LEU A 158 7.07 15.71 6.37
C LEU A 158 7.96 15.64 7.62
N TYR A 159 7.54 14.89 8.64
CA TYR A 159 8.34 14.74 9.86
C TYR A 159 9.68 14.02 9.60
N ALA A 160 9.74 13.07 8.66
CA ALA A 160 10.99 12.42 8.28
C ALA A 160 11.99 13.36 7.57
N ASN A 161 11.53 14.42 6.91
CA ASN A 161 12.35 15.49 6.36
C ASN A 161 12.73 16.52 7.44
N PHE A 162 11.73 17.05 8.15
CA PHE A 162 11.89 18.00 9.24
C PHE A 162 12.92 17.54 10.29
N LYS A 163 12.84 16.28 10.75
CA LYS A 163 13.75 15.73 11.78
C LYS A 163 15.22 15.58 11.35
N LYS A 164 15.53 15.83 10.08
CA LYS A 164 16.91 15.92 9.60
C LYS A 164 17.57 17.20 10.12
N LYS A 165 16.81 18.31 10.17
CA LYS A 165 17.23 19.65 10.63
C LYS A 165 16.95 19.85 12.13
N PHE A 166 15.72 19.67 12.58
CA PHE A 166 15.29 19.99 13.94
C PHE A 166 15.05 18.69 14.74
N ARG A 167 15.70 18.54 15.90
CA ARG A 167 15.69 17.27 16.66
C ARG A 167 15.34 17.53 18.12
N GLY A 168 14.57 16.61 18.69
CA GLY A 168 14.13 16.63 20.09
C GLY A 168 12.66 16.28 20.19
N ASP A 169 12.27 15.73 21.34
CA ASP A 169 10.93 15.19 21.55
C ASP A 169 9.86 16.29 21.58
N CYS A 170 10.20 17.50 22.06
CA CYS A 170 9.36 18.69 21.91
C CYS A 170 8.92 18.94 20.46
N TYR A 171 9.82 18.79 19.49
CA TYR A 171 9.47 18.94 18.07
C TYR A 171 8.62 17.77 17.54
N ARG A 172 8.91 16.55 17.99
CA ARG A 172 8.13 15.35 17.61
C ARG A 172 6.69 15.53 18.06
N ASP A 173 6.49 15.72 19.36
CA ASP A 173 5.20 15.57 20.00
C ASP A 173 4.28 16.74 19.68
N ASN A 174 4.80 17.97 19.68
CA ASN A 174 4.00 19.14 19.30
C ASN A 174 3.69 19.18 17.80
N LEU A 175 4.58 18.74 16.90
CA LEU A 175 4.27 18.73 15.46
C LEU A 175 3.26 17.62 15.09
N TRP A 176 3.33 16.45 15.74
CA TRP A 176 2.30 15.41 15.59
C TRP A 176 0.97 15.82 16.24
N ALA A 177 0.98 16.53 17.37
CA ALA A 177 -0.23 17.11 17.97
C ALA A 177 -0.86 18.18 17.05
N ALA A 178 -0.07 19.07 16.46
CA ALA A 178 -0.52 20.04 15.47
C ALA A 178 -1.12 19.34 14.23
N ALA A 179 -0.45 18.31 13.70
CA ALA A 179 -1.00 17.54 12.58
C ALA A 179 -2.34 16.87 12.93
N GLY A 180 -2.44 16.25 14.11
CA GLY A 180 -3.64 15.54 14.57
C GLY A 180 -4.79 16.41 15.09
N ALA A 181 -4.57 17.70 15.32
CA ALA A 181 -5.54 18.62 15.90
C ALA A 181 -6.88 18.63 15.12
N TYR A 182 -8.00 18.47 15.83
CA TYR A 182 -9.35 18.60 15.24
C TYR A 182 -9.82 20.06 15.14
N THR A 183 -9.28 20.97 15.97
CA THR A 183 -9.66 22.38 16.03
C THR A 183 -8.46 23.30 15.78
N PRO A 184 -8.68 24.54 15.29
CA PRO A 184 -7.62 25.53 15.12
C PRO A 184 -6.88 25.83 16.43
N ASN A 185 -7.58 26.01 17.55
CA ASN A 185 -6.94 26.33 18.84
C ASN A 185 -5.92 25.27 19.27
N VAL A 186 -6.23 23.98 19.13
CA VAL A 186 -5.29 22.89 19.47
C VAL A 186 -4.09 22.86 18.51
N TYR A 187 -4.31 23.17 17.23
CA TYR A 187 -3.21 23.35 16.26
C TYR A 187 -2.30 24.50 16.68
N GLU A 188 -2.85 25.70 16.93
CA GLU A 188 -2.05 26.89 17.24
C GLU A 188 -1.33 26.75 18.59
N THR A 189 -1.96 26.19 19.64
CA THR A 189 -1.30 25.86 20.91
C THR A 189 -0.11 24.90 20.74
N SER A 190 -0.20 23.98 19.76
CA SER A 190 0.88 23.03 19.47
C SER A 190 1.98 23.66 18.61
N ILE A 191 1.62 24.48 17.62
CA ILE A 191 2.60 25.10 16.72
C ILE A 191 3.39 26.23 17.40
N THR A 192 2.78 26.96 18.35
CA THR A 192 3.47 27.95 19.19
C THR A 192 4.60 27.33 19.98
N LYS A 193 4.44 26.12 20.55
CA LYS A 193 5.52 25.41 21.26
C LYS A 193 6.68 25.02 20.33
N VAL A 194 6.42 24.78 19.05
CA VAL A 194 7.46 24.57 18.03
C VAL A 194 8.18 25.88 17.69
N TYR A 195 7.44 27.00 17.64
CA TYR A 195 7.99 28.35 17.44
C TYR A 195 8.88 28.79 18.61
N GLU A 196 8.40 28.65 19.85
CA GLU A 196 9.14 28.94 21.09
C GLU A 196 10.43 28.14 21.19
N ALA A 197 10.42 26.88 20.76
CA ALA A 197 11.61 26.04 20.72
C ALA A 197 12.64 26.48 19.66
N ASN A 198 12.18 26.90 18.46
CA ASN A 198 12.99 27.58 17.45
C ASN A 198 12.12 28.20 16.33
N PRO A 199 12.09 29.53 16.15
CA PRO A 199 11.33 30.17 15.06
C PRO A 199 11.66 29.67 13.64
N MET A 200 12.92 29.29 13.40
CA MET A 200 13.36 28.73 12.11
C MET A 200 12.73 27.37 11.78
N ALA A 201 12.16 26.67 12.76
CA ALA A 201 11.40 25.44 12.53
C ALA A 201 10.09 25.73 11.80
N ILE A 202 9.38 26.80 12.17
CA ILE A 202 8.16 27.24 11.51
C ILE A 202 8.47 27.79 10.12
N GLU A 203 9.53 28.57 10.00
CA GLU A 203 9.94 29.12 8.71
C GLU A 203 10.38 28.02 7.72
N TYR A 204 11.07 26.98 8.20
CA TYR A 204 11.34 25.79 7.40
C TYR A 204 10.05 25.09 6.92
N LEU A 205 9.04 24.96 7.79
CA LEU A 205 7.75 24.38 7.40
C LEU A 205 7.08 25.22 6.29
N ARG A 206 6.97 26.54 6.45
CA ARG A 206 6.40 27.43 5.43
C ARG A 206 7.08 27.30 4.07
N GLN A 207 8.42 27.23 4.07
CA GLN A 207 9.23 27.18 2.85
C GLN A 207 9.27 25.80 2.15
N ASN A 208 8.97 24.71 2.87
CA ASN A 208 9.22 23.34 2.37
C ASN A 208 7.98 22.43 2.40
N HIS A 209 6.93 22.84 3.10
CA HIS A 209 5.70 22.06 3.38
C HIS A 209 4.47 22.94 3.13
N SER A 210 4.34 23.34 1.85
CA SER A 210 3.36 24.30 1.33
C SER A 210 1.92 23.79 1.27
N TYR A 211 1.69 22.48 1.37
CA TYR A 211 0.37 21.87 1.25
C TYR A 211 -0.23 21.50 2.61
N LEU A 212 -1.44 20.96 2.63
CA LEU A 212 -2.15 20.67 3.88
C LEU A 212 -1.60 19.41 4.57
N TRP A 213 -1.17 19.54 5.83
CA TRP A 213 -0.68 18.42 6.65
C TRP A 213 -1.34 18.31 8.03
N SER A 214 -2.30 19.19 8.35
CA SER A 214 -3.05 19.18 9.61
C SER A 214 -4.54 18.99 9.41
N ARG A 215 -5.13 18.08 10.20
CA ARG A 215 -6.54 17.67 10.18
C ARG A 215 -7.51 18.84 10.38
N SER A 216 -7.16 19.83 11.19
CA SER A 216 -8.02 21.02 11.43
C SER A 216 -8.20 21.87 10.18
N LYS A 217 -7.25 21.82 9.24
CA LYS A 217 -7.21 22.59 7.99
C LYS A 217 -7.66 21.79 6.76
N PHE A 218 -7.97 20.50 6.92
CA PHE A 218 -8.48 19.62 5.87
C PHE A 218 -9.94 19.92 5.51
N GLY A 219 -10.26 19.82 4.21
CA GLY A 219 -11.62 19.85 3.70
C GLY A 219 -12.46 18.66 4.18
N THR A 220 -13.75 18.91 4.42
CA THR A 220 -14.69 17.92 4.98
C THR A 220 -15.27 16.97 3.93
N MET A 221 -15.32 17.37 2.66
CA MET A 221 -16.03 16.67 1.58
C MET A 221 -15.48 15.26 1.32
N ALA A 222 -14.16 15.09 1.35
CA ALA A 222 -13.50 13.79 1.23
C ALA A 222 -13.80 12.82 2.40
N LYS A 223 -14.37 13.31 3.51
CA LYS A 223 -14.74 12.52 4.70
C LYS A 223 -13.56 11.67 5.22
N CYS A 224 -12.34 12.16 5.03
CA CYS A 224 -11.10 11.47 5.32
C CYS A 224 -10.24 12.31 6.26
N ASP A 225 -9.83 11.73 7.38
CA ASP A 225 -9.05 12.38 8.44
C ASP A 225 -7.56 11.97 8.43
N TYR A 226 -7.14 11.18 7.42
CA TYR A 226 -5.83 10.52 7.38
C TYR A 226 -4.70 11.54 7.22
N LEU A 227 -3.70 11.43 8.10
CA LEU A 227 -2.49 12.27 8.10
C LEU A 227 -1.32 11.65 7.31
N THR A 228 -1.45 10.41 6.85
CA THR A 228 -0.32 9.59 6.37
C THR A 228 -0.69 8.72 5.18
N ASN A 229 0.28 8.48 4.30
CA ASN A 229 0.12 7.68 3.08
C ASN A 229 0.17 6.15 3.34
N ASN A 230 -0.26 5.73 4.54
CA ASN A 230 -0.21 4.33 5.00
C ASN A 230 -0.97 3.37 4.07
N ILE A 231 -1.93 3.87 3.29
CA ILE A 231 -2.72 3.11 2.31
C ILE A 231 -1.82 2.65 1.17
N SER A 232 -1.07 3.57 0.54
CA SER A 232 -0.09 3.24 -0.49
C SER A 232 1.05 2.41 0.03
N GLU A 233 1.56 2.70 1.24
CA GLU A 233 2.61 1.90 1.88
C GLU A 233 2.16 0.44 2.07
N SER A 234 0.90 0.24 2.47
CA SER A 234 0.29 -1.07 2.64
C SER A 234 -0.05 -1.76 1.30
N PHE A 235 -0.40 -1.00 0.25
CA PHE A 235 -0.53 -1.52 -1.10
C PHE A 235 0.82 -2.00 -1.64
N ASN A 236 1.85 -1.16 -1.54
CA ASN A 236 3.23 -1.47 -1.93
C ASN A 236 3.80 -2.67 -1.15
N ALA A 237 3.42 -2.84 0.12
CA ALA A 237 3.70 -4.06 0.88
C ALA A 237 2.92 -5.28 0.34
N TRP A 238 1.61 -5.17 0.08
CA TRP A 238 0.76 -6.24 -0.45
C TRP A 238 1.23 -6.77 -1.81
N ILE A 239 1.77 -5.91 -2.66
CA ILE A 239 2.28 -6.28 -4.00
C ILE A 239 3.80 -6.57 -4.02
N SER A 240 4.49 -6.37 -2.89
CA SER A 240 5.96 -6.31 -2.82
C SER A 240 6.68 -7.49 -3.46
N ASN A 241 6.12 -8.70 -3.29
CA ASN A 241 6.64 -9.98 -3.78
C ASN A 241 6.43 -10.23 -5.28
N ASP A 242 5.53 -9.51 -5.96
CA ASP A 242 5.16 -9.80 -7.36
C ASP A 242 5.90 -8.90 -8.37
N ARG A 243 6.63 -7.88 -7.91
CA ARG A 243 7.36 -6.89 -8.72
C ARG A 243 8.59 -7.42 -9.47
N HIS A 244 8.89 -8.72 -9.33
CA HIS A 244 9.97 -9.42 -10.02
C HIS A 244 9.50 -10.23 -11.25
N ARG A 245 8.19 -10.24 -11.52
CA ARG A 245 7.57 -10.92 -12.67
C ARG A 245 7.71 -10.05 -13.94
N PRO A 246 7.57 -10.63 -15.15
CA PRO A 246 7.34 -9.85 -16.37
C PRO A 246 6.12 -8.92 -16.24
N LEU A 247 6.05 -7.89 -17.07
CA LEU A 247 5.06 -6.80 -16.93
C LEU A 247 3.61 -7.30 -16.97
N ILE A 248 3.25 -8.14 -17.94
CA ILE A 248 1.91 -8.71 -18.07
C ILE A 248 1.62 -9.65 -16.89
N ASP A 249 2.51 -10.57 -16.57
CA ASP A 249 2.38 -11.49 -15.43
C ASP A 249 2.19 -10.74 -14.10
N MET A 250 2.87 -9.61 -13.91
CA MET A 250 2.67 -8.75 -12.75
C MET A 250 1.29 -8.08 -12.77
N LEU A 251 0.89 -7.46 -13.88
CA LEU A 251 -0.42 -6.78 -14.00
C LEU A 251 -1.59 -7.77 -13.89
N ASP A 252 -1.45 -8.98 -14.41
CA ASP A 252 -2.43 -10.05 -14.24
C ASP A 252 -2.44 -10.59 -12.80
N THR A 253 -1.28 -10.71 -12.15
CA THR A 253 -1.22 -11.05 -10.71
C THR A 253 -1.91 -9.97 -9.87
N LEU A 254 -1.78 -8.69 -10.21
CA LEU A 254 -2.55 -7.60 -9.58
C LEU A 254 -4.06 -7.78 -9.82
N ARG A 255 -4.49 -8.02 -11.06
CA ARG A 255 -5.89 -8.31 -11.41
C ARG A 255 -6.47 -9.46 -10.56
N GLN A 256 -5.78 -10.60 -10.50
CA GLN A 256 -6.19 -11.76 -9.70
C GLN A 256 -6.30 -11.42 -8.20
N LYS A 257 -5.32 -10.71 -7.64
CA LYS A 257 -5.32 -10.31 -6.23
C LYS A 257 -6.44 -9.31 -5.91
N ILE A 258 -6.79 -8.43 -6.83
CA ILE A 258 -7.95 -7.53 -6.70
C ILE A 258 -9.26 -8.30 -6.78
N MET A 259 -9.41 -9.25 -7.72
CA MET A 259 -10.61 -10.12 -7.79
C MET A 259 -10.88 -10.85 -6.47
N VAL A 260 -9.87 -11.52 -5.91
CA VAL A 260 -9.99 -12.25 -4.63
C VAL A 260 -10.36 -11.30 -3.49
N LYS A 261 -9.77 -10.10 -3.46
CA LYS A 261 -10.07 -9.06 -2.45
C LYS A 261 -11.50 -8.50 -2.60
N MET A 262 -11.98 -8.30 -3.82
CA MET A 262 -13.35 -7.83 -4.09
C MET A 262 -14.38 -8.89 -3.68
N GLU A 263 -14.14 -10.18 -3.96
CA GLU A 263 -15.07 -11.25 -3.56
C GLU A 263 -15.06 -11.49 -2.04
N ASP A 264 -13.91 -11.38 -1.36
CA ASP A 264 -13.85 -11.31 0.12
C ASP A 264 -14.73 -10.17 0.66
N ARG A 265 -14.63 -8.96 0.07
CA ARG A 265 -15.42 -7.80 0.48
C ARG A 265 -16.91 -7.98 0.20
N ARG A 266 -17.30 -8.52 -0.96
CA ARG A 266 -18.71 -8.88 -1.24
C ARG A 266 -19.26 -9.87 -0.21
N ASN A 267 -18.52 -10.92 0.12
CA ASN A 267 -18.97 -11.93 1.08
C ASN A 267 -18.98 -11.47 2.54
N ARG A 268 -18.20 -10.42 2.89
CA ARG A 268 -18.38 -9.69 4.16
C ARG A 268 -19.62 -8.80 4.12
N ALA A 269 -19.78 -7.99 3.07
CA ALA A 269 -20.90 -7.06 2.92
C ALA A 269 -22.28 -7.76 2.85
N ARG A 270 -22.35 -8.98 2.28
CA ARG A 270 -23.53 -9.85 2.31
C ARG A 270 -24.01 -10.21 3.73
N LYS A 271 -23.12 -10.15 4.73
CA LYS A 271 -23.40 -10.44 6.15
C LYS A 271 -23.59 -9.18 7.00
N TRP A 272 -23.64 -8.01 6.37
CA TRP A 272 -23.88 -6.74 7.06
C TRP A 272 -25.31 -6.29 6.78
N ASP A 273 -26.10 -6.16 7.85
CA ASP A 273 -27.31 -5.36 7.85
C ASP A 273 -26.96 -3.87 7.67
N HIS A 274 -27.91 -2.95 7.87
CA HIS A 274 -27.75 -1.56 7.45
C HIS A 274 -26.75 -0.72 8.26
N GLU A 275 -26.20 -1.27 9.35
CA GLU A 275 -25.35 -0.57 10.33
C GLU A 275 -23.86 -0.96 10.25
N ILE A 276 -22.97 0.04 10.29
CA ILE A 276 -21.56 -0.16 10.68
C ILE A 276 -21.47 0.22 12.16
N GLY A 277 -21.25 -0.76 13.03
CA GLY A 277 -21.20 -0.53 14.48
C GLY A 277 -20.13 0.49 14.89
N LEU A 278 -20.48 1.37 15.82
CA LEU A 278 -19.62 2.47 16.30
C LEU A 278 -18.46 1.99 17.20
N GLY A 279 -18.44 0.73 17.62
CA GLY A 279 -17.38 0.17 18.46
C GLY A 279 -17.43 0.70 19.90
N GLN A 280 -16.31 1.21 20.41
CA GLN A 280 -16.16 1.65 21.81
C GLN A 280 -16.68 3.07 22.09
N TYR A 281 -17.66 3.56 21.32
CA TYR A 281 -18.21 4.91 21.50
C TYR A 281 -19.64 4.84 22.02
N GLU A 282 -19.91 5.58 23.10
CA GLU A 282 -21.24 5.82 23.64
C GLU A 282 -21.97 6.87 22.79
N VAL A 283 -23.30 6.79 22.71
CA VAL A 283 -24.14 7.72 21.95
C VAL A 283 -25.28 8.25 22.82
N LEU A 284 -25.26 9.56 23.07
CA LEU A 284 -26.33 10.27 23.78
C LEU A 284 -27.15 11.06 22.77
N TRP A 285 -28.38 10.61 22.48
CA TRP A 285 -29.30 11.30 21.58
C TRP A 285 -29.91 12.53 22.28
N SER A 286 -29.85 13.70 21.65
CA SER A 286 -30.63 14.88 22.08
C SER A 286 -32.03 14.87 21.49
N ASP A 287 -32.16 14.37 20.25
CA ASP A 287 -33.39 14.34 19.48
C ASP A 287 -33.29 13.28 18.36
N LYS A 288 -34.28 13.23 17.45
CA LYS A 288 -34.34 12.26 16.34
C LYS A 288 -33.27 12.47 15.25
N PHE A 289 -32.60 13.62 15.25
CA PHE A 289 -31.66 14.06 14.22
C PHE A 289 -30.28 14.41 14.78
N SER A 290 -30.11 14.56 16.10
CA SER A 290 -28.84 14.98 16.69
C SER A 290 -28.43 14.12 17.90
N ALA A 291 -27.13 13.88 18.04
CA ALA A 291 -26.54 13.11 19.13
C ALA A 291 -25.12 13.56 19.47
N GLU A 292 -24.71 13.38 20.73
CA GLU A 292 -23.32 13.38 21.14
C GLU A 292 -22.74 11.96 21.06
N VAL A 293 -21.57 11.81 20.44
CA VAL A 293 -20.80 10.57 20.41
C VAL A 293 -19.58 10.72 21.30
N ILE A 294 -19.51 9.93 22.36
CA ILE A 294 -18.48 10.01 23.42
C ILE A 294 -17.53 8.82 23.28
N GLY A 295 -16.23 9.11 23.25
CA GLY A 295 -15.14 8.16 23.39
C GLY A 295 -14.19 8.61 24.52
N ALA A 296 -13.27 7.72 24.91
CA ALA A 296 -12.49 7.82 26.16
C ALA A 296 -11.77 9.15 26.45
N GLN A 297 -11.50 9.98 25.44
CA GLN A 297 -10.92 11.34 25.60
C GLN A 297 -11.54 12.37 24.63
N SER A 298 -12.73 12.11 24.09
CA SER A 298 -13.29 12.92 22.99
C SER A 298 -14.81 12.86 22.92
N ARG A 299 -15.47 14.01 22.84
CA ARG A 299 -16.90 14.14 22.55
C ARG A 299 -17.09 14.80 21.19
N PHE A 300 -18.05 14.30 20.41
CA PHE A 300 -18.34 14.79 19.06
C PHE A 300 -19.84 14.99 18.85
N GLU A 301 -20.21 16.06 18.17
CA GLU A 301 -21.59 16.30 17.73
C GLU A 301 -21.84 15.53 16.43
N VAL A 302 -22.99 14.86 16.32
CA VAL A 302 -23.49 14.23 15.11
C VAL A 302 -24.85 14.85 14.77
N ARG A 303 -24.98 15.31 13.52
CA ARG A 303 -26.26 15.78 12.93
C ARG A 303 -26.60 14.86 11.77
N LEU A 304 -27.58 13.99 11.98
CA LEU A 304 -28.07 13.03 10.98
C LEU A 304 -28.69 13.73 9.77
N TYR A 305 -29.44 14.82 9.97
CA TYR A 305 -30.09 15.57 8.89
C TYR A 305 -29.05 16.10 7.88
N ASP A 306 -28.02 16.78 8.39
CA ASP A 306 -26.89 17.27 7.59
C ASP A 306 -25.92 16.14 7.17
N MET A 307 -26.10 14.92 7.67
CA MET A 307 -25.16 13.79 7.58
C MET A 307 -23.74 14.14 8.09
N GLN A 308 -23.62 15.02 9.10
CA GLN A 308 -22.37 15.53 9.64
C GLN A 308 -21.97 14.89 10.98
N CYS A 309 -20.66 14.83 11.23
CA CYS A 309 -20.07 14.56 12.55
C CYS A 309 -18.90 15.51 12.76
N SER A 310 -18.78 16.19 13.90
CA SER A 310 -17.61 17.02 14.21
C SER A 310 -16.31 16.18 14.28
N CYS A 311 -16.43 14.87 14.52
CA CYS A 311 -15.36 13.88 14.39
C CYS A 311 -14.84 13.67 12.96
N ARG A 312 -15.68 13.91 11.94
CA ARG A 312 -15.44 13.59 10.51
C ARG A 312 -15.20 12.10 10.16
N LEU A 313 -15.19 11.20 11.15
CA LEU A 313 -14.84 9.77 10.98
C LEU A 313 -15.93 8.91 10.31
N TRP A 314 -17.20 9.11 10.71
CA TRP A 314 -18.29 8.13 10.54
C TRP A 314 -19.05 8.18 9.20
N GLN A 315 -18.77 9.13 8.32
CA GLN A 315 -19.70 9.56 7.26
C GLN A 315 -19.80 8.65 6.00
N VAL A 316 -19.62 7.33 6.11
CA VAL A 316 -19.81 6.37 4.99
C VAL A 316 -20.66 5.17 5.42
N LYS A 317 -21.82 4.99 4.78
CA LYS A 317 -22.83 3.97 5.12
C LYS A 317 -22.47 2.58 4.55
N VAL A 318 -23.09 1.52 5.08
CA VAL A 318 -23.01 0.14 4.53
C VAL A 318 -23.36 0.10 3.03
N ALA A 319 -24.34 0.90 2.60
CA ALA A 319 -24.71 1.04 1.18
C ALA A 319 -23.51 1.41 0.30
N LYS A 320 -22.70 2.40 0.70
CA LYS A 320 -21.52 2.82 -0.04
C LYS A 320 -20.42 1.74 -0.06
N TYR A 321 -20.28 0.96 0.99
CA TYR A 321 -19.41 -0.23 0.96
C TYR A 321 -19.91 -1.29 -0.02
N LYS A 322 -21.22 -1.55 -0.07
CA LYS A 322 -21.85 -2.48 -1.03
C LYS A 322 -21.69 -1.98 -2.47
N GLU A 323 -21.84 -0.67 -2.71
CA GLU A 323 -21.58 -0.03 -4.01
C GLU A 323 -20.11 -0.14 -4.45
N ALA A 324 -19.16 0.07 -3.53
CA ALA A 324 -17.71 -0.03 -3.82
C ALA A 324 -17.31 -1.40 -4.39
N TYR A 325 -18.04 -2.44 -4.02
CA TYR A 325 -17.76 -3.83 -4.37
C TYR A 325 -18.86 -4.49 -5.20
N ALA A 326 -19.80 -3.73 -5.77
CA ALA A 326 -20.92 -4.29 -6.55
C ALA A 326 -20.40 -5.02 -7.81
N SER A 327 -19.62 -4.31 -8.63
CA SER A 327 -19.00 -4.84 -9.85
C SER A 327 -17.87 -5.82 -9.55
N SER A 328 -17.66 -6.81 -10.42
CA SER A 328 -16.50 -7.72 -10.39
C SER A 328 -15.65 -7.60 -11.64
N ILE A 329 -14.34 -7.67 -11.45
CA ILE A 329 -13.37 -7.88 -12.54
C ILE A 329 -13.55 -9.31 -13.07
N ALA A 330 -13.64 -9.46 -14.38
CA ALA A 330 -13.79 -10.75 -15.04
C ALA A 330 -12.49 -11.58 -15.00
N PRO A 331 -12.60 -12.92 -14.97
CA PRO A 331 -11.46 -13.80 -15.23
C PRO A 331 -11.00 -13.65 -16.69
N LEU A 332 -9.69 -13.72 -16.92
CA LEU A 332 -9.11 -13.90 -18.25
C LEU A 332 -8.77 -15.38 -18.44
N PRO A 333 -8.84 -15.90 -19.68
CA PRO A 333 -8.28 -17.20 -20.03
C PRO A 333 -6.74 -17.13 -20.08
N SER A 334 -6.10 -18.28 -20.23
CA SER A 334 -4.65 -18.38 -20.48
C SER A 334 -4.23 -17.59 -21.72
N CYS A 335 -3.01 -17.06 -21.74
CA CYS A 335 -2.61 -16.09 -22.75
C CYS A 335 -2.55 -16.63 -24.19
N ASP A 336 -2.45 -17.94 -24.37
CA ASP A 336 -2.62 -18.65 -25.65
C ASP A 336 -3.99 -18.42 -26.31
N GLN A 337 -5.03 -18.10 -25.54
CA GLN A 337 -6.42 -17.89 -25.99
C GLN A 337 -6.80 -16.42 -26.21
N TRP A 338 -5.88 -15.46 -25.98
CA TRP A 338 -6.16 -14.05 -26.22
C TRP A 338 -6.18 -13.73 -27.71
N VAL A 339 -7.00 -12.76 -28.13
CA VAL A 339 -6.98 -12.22 -29.48
C VAL A 339 -5.59 -11.62 -29.73
N LYS A 340 -4.94 -12.02 -30.83
CA LYS A 340 -3.64 -11.50 -31.24
C LYS A 340 -3.86 -10.19 -31.98
N ILE A 341 -3.24 -9.11 -31.50
CA ILE A 341 -3.43 -7.77 -32.07
C ILE A 341 -2.20 -7.40 -32.89
N ASP A 342 -2.36 -7.41 -34.22
CA ASP A 342 -1.36 -6.84 -35.11
C ASP A 342 -1.48 -5.30 -35.10
N ILE A 343 -0.37 -4.65 -34.76
CA ILE A 343 -0.22 -3.19 -34.73
C ILE A 343 0.70 -2.69 -35.85
N GLY A 344 1.07 -3.57 -36.79
CA GLY A 344 2.00 -3.31 -37.90
C GLY A 344 3.48 -3.24 -37.50
N HIS A 345 3.80 -3.47 -36.22
CA HIS A 345 5.17 -3.40 -35.70
C HIS A 345 5.36 -4.23 -34.43
N ARG A 346 6.62 -4.58 -34.11
CA ARG A 346 6.97 -5.34 -32.90
C ARG A 346 7.26 -4.39 -31.75
N VAL A 347 6.56 -4.55 -30.62
CA VAL A 347 6.90 -3.85 -29.37
C VAL A 347 8.17 -4.45 -28.75
N LEU A 348 9.22 -3.64 -28.67
CA LEU A 348 10.47 -3.98 -27.99
C LEU A 348 10.42 -3.61 -26.49
N PRO A 349 11.29 -4.19 -25.64
CA PRO A 349 11.38 -3.82 -24.23
C PRO A 349 11.80 -2.35 -24.01
N PRO A 350 11.51 -1.76 -22.84
CA PRO A 350 11.87 -0.37 -22.55
C PRO A 350 13.38 -0.14 -22.55
N ILE A 351 13.80 1.01 -23.07
CA ILE A 351 15.19 1.48 -22.96
C ILE A 351 15.43 1.97 -21.53
N LEU A 352 16.22 1.21 -20.78
CA LEU A 352 16.59 1.55 -19.42
C LEU A 352 17.79 2.51 -19.41
N ASN A 353 17.54 3.77 -19.13
CA ASN A 353 18.62 4.68 -18.74
C ASN A 353 19.32 4.13 -17.48
N ARG A 354 20.66 4.17 -17.46
CA ARG A 354 21.42 3.74 -16.27
C ARG A 354 21.01 4.62 -15.08
N PRO A 355 20.59 4.05 -13.93
CA PRO A 355 20.19 4.86 -12.78
C PRO A 355 21.36 5.71 -12.29
N ALA A 356 21.07 6.99 -11.98
CA ALA A 356 22.09 7.96 -11.59
C ALA A 356 22.67 7.65 -10.20
N GLY A 357 23.80 6.94 -10.18
CA GLY A 357 24.60 6.73 -8.97
C GLY A 357 25.17 5.31 -8.84
N ARG A 358 26.24 5.19 -8.05
CA ARG A 358 26.86 3.90 -7.73
C ARG A 358 25.88 3.04 -6.90
N PRO A 359 25.66 1.76 -7.25
CA PRO A 359 24.85 0.85 -6.44
C PRO A 359 25.28 0.86 -4.97
N ARG A 360 24.34 1.15 -4.07
CA ARG A 360 24.62 1.31 -2.64
C ARG A 360 24.68 -0.07 -1.98
N ASN A 361 25.87 -0.65 -1.87
CA ASN A 361 26.16 -1.97 -1.25
C ASN A 361 25.75 -2.13 0.24
N LYS A 362 24.92 -1.24 0.80
CA LYS A 362 24.39 -1.27 2.16
C LYS A 362 22.94 -0.75 2.15
N ARG A 363 22.00 -1.61 2.53
CA ARG A 363 20.58 -1.26 2.80
C ARG A 363 20.50 -0.05 3.73
N ILE A 364 19.67 0.93 3.38
CA ILE A 364 19.32 2.03 4.28
C ILE A 364 18.39 1.45 5.36
N ARG A 365 18.71 1.74 6.63
CA ARG A 365 17.93 1.27 7.78
C ARG A 365 16.82 2.25 8.15
N ALA A 366 15.73 1.71 8.68
CA ALA A 366 14.67 2.54 9.26
C ALA A 366 15.14 3.18 10.59
N PRO A 367 14.54 4.29 11.06
CA PRO A 367 14.99 4.99 12.28
C PRO A 367 14.91 4.15 13.57
N ASP A 368 14.01 3.18 13.57
CA ASP A 368 13.67 2.19 14.59
C ASP A 368 14.52 0.91 14.53
N GLU A 369 15.21 0.63 13.42
CA GLU A 369 16.11 -0.52 13.30
C GLU A 369 17.39 -0.33 14.14
N MET A 370 17.31 -0.70 15.42
CA MET A 370 18.44 -0.66 16.37
C MET A 370 19.71 -1.22 15.74
N ALA A 371 20.72 -0.36 15.62
CA ALA A 371 21.94 -0.72 14.91
C ALA A 371 22.78 -1.71 15.74
N ILE A 372 22.61 -3.01 15.49
CA ILE A 372 23.50 -4.07 15.99
C ILE A 372 24.94 -3.70 15.60
N ARG A 373 25.69 -3.18 16.59
CA ARG A 373 27.11 -2.89 16.46
C ARG A 373 27.81 -4.24 16.29
N LYS A 374 28.18 -4.60 15.05
CA LYS A 374 29.00 -5.79 14.78
C LYS A 374 30.30 -5.67 15.59
N ARG A 375 30.36 -6.33 16.75
CA ARG A 375 31.57 -6.43 17.57
C ARG A 375 32.61 -7.15 16.71
N HIS A 376 33.64 -6.46 16.26
CA HIS A 376 34.69 -7.08 15.46
C HIS A 376 35.52 -8.01 16.36
N ARG A 377 36.07 -9.07 15.76
CA ARG A 377 36.98 -10.00 16.44
C ARG A 377 38.38 -9.39 16.51
N CYS A 378 39.03 -9.46 17.67
CA CYS A 378 40.39 -8.99 17.83
C CYS A 378 41.38 -9.96 17.16
N LYS A 379 42.13 -9.50 16.15
CA LYS A 379 43.14 -10.30 15.44
C LYS A 379 44.29 -10.86 16.32
N ARG A 380 44.42 -10.42 17.58
CA ARG A 380 45.49 -10.85 18.50
C ARG A 380 45.07 -11.95 19.49
N CYS A 381 43.80 -11.99 19.90
CA CYS A 381 43.33 -12.92 20.95
C CYS A 381 41.96 -13.56 20.64
N ASN A 382 41.44 -13.37 19.44
CA ASN A 382 40.14 -13.87 18.95
C ASN A 382 38.88 -13.53 19.77
N LYS A 383 38.97 -12.78 20.87
CA LYS A 383 37.82 -12.25 21.63
C LYS A 383 37.21 -11.02 20.94
N LEU A 384 35.94 -10.74 21.21
CA LEU A 384 35.17 -9.67 20.55
C LEU A 384 35.35 -8.30 21.23
N GLY A 385 35.10 -7.21 20.48
CA GLY A 385 34.78 -5.88 21.04
C GLY A 385 35.92 -4.87 21.18
N HIS A 386 37.19 -5.28 21.02
CA HIS A 386 38.37 -4.40 21.11
C HIS A 386 39.32 -4.63 19.92
N ARG A 387 40.18 -3.66 19.58
CA ARG A 387 41.10 -3.79 18.42
C ARG A 387 42.43 -4.43 18.85
N ALA A 388 43.17 -5.03 17.91
CA ALA A 388 44.47 -5.63 18.21
C ALA A 388 45.49 -4.63 18.81
N LYS A 389 45.48 -3.37 18.34
CA LYS A 389 46.28 -2.26 18.91
C LYS A 389 45.90 -1.88 20.35
N THR A 390 44.75 -2.32 20.86
CA THR A 390 44.24 -2.02 22.21
C THR A 390 43.94 -3.30 22.99
N CYS A 391 44.63 -4.39 22.67
CA CYS A 391 44.41 -5.72 23.25
C CYS A 391 45.28 -5.92 24.49
N LYS A 392 44.67 -5.87 25.68
CA LYS A 392 45.30 -6.21 26.96
C LYS A 392 45.22 -7.71 27.31
N ASN A 393 44.51 -8.52 26.52
CA ASN A 393 44.39 -9.96 26.76
C ASN A 393 45.72 -10.68 26.45
N PRO A 394 46.09 -11.73 27.20
CA PRO A 394 47.18 -12.63 26.83
C PRO A 394 46.90 -13.33 25.49
N VAL A 395 47.96 -13.88 24.90
CA VAL A 395 47.92 -14.60 23.62
C VAL A 395 48.17 -16.09 23.90
N ASP A 396 47.17 -16.93 23.63
CA ASP A 396 47.34 -18.38 23.67
C ASP A 396 48.18 -18.86 22.49
N ALA A 397 49.21 -19.68 22.75
CA ALA A 397 50.17 -20.12 21.74
C ALA A 397 49.61 -21.18 20.76
N ASN A 398 48.54 -21.90 21.14
CA ASN A 398 48.05 -23.09 20.45
C ASN A 398 46.88 -22.85 19.47
N GLN A 399 46.81 -21.68 18.80
CA GLN A 399 45.80 -21.43 17.75
C GLN A 399 46.42 -20.77 16.50
N GLN A 400 46.99 -21.60 15.63
CA GLN A 400 47.45 -21.17 14.29
C GLN A 400 46.26 -20.79 13.38
N PRO A 401 46.31 -19.66 12.64
CA PRO A 401 45.30 -19.32 11.66
C PRO A 401 45.53 -20.04 10.32
N ALA A 402 44.49 -20.70 9.78
CA ALA A 402 44.56 -21.34 8.48
C ALA A 402 44.82 -20.33 7.34
N ALA A 403 45.65 -20.71 6.38
CA ALA A 403 46.06 -19.86 5.25
C ALA A 403 44.96 -19.71 4.19
N GLY A 404 44.93 -18.56 3.51
CA GLY A 404 44.17 -18.33 2.29
C GLY A 404 45.11 -18.17 1.08
N PRO A 405 44.66 -18.46 -0.15
CA PRO A 405 45.52 -18.48 -1.33
C PRO A 405 45.94 -17.06 -1.77
N SER A 406 47.22 -16.93 -2.14
CA SER A 406 47.82 -15.70 -2.67
C SER A 406 47.69 -15.60 -4.19
N GLN A 407 47.66 -14.37 -4.71
CA GLN A 407 47.80 -14.09 -6.15
C GLN A 407 49.23 -13.66 -6.48
N ALA A 408 49.79 -14.22 -7.54
CA ALA A 408 50.98 -13.75 -8.26
C ALA A 408 50.78 -14.05 -9.76
N ALA A 409 51.54 -13.42 -10.65
CA ALA A 409 51.16 -13.32 -12.07
C ALA A 409 52.29 -13.55 -13.07
N ASN A 410 51.85 -13.89 -14.29
CA ASN A 410 52.46 -13.62 -15.60
C ASN A 410 53.33 -14.73 -16.26
N GLN A 411 53.35 -14.63 -17.61
CA GLN A 411 54.19 -15.30 -18.62
C GLN A 411 53.74 -16.70 -19.14
N GLN A 412 54.10 -16.93 -20.41
CA GLN A 412 53.71 -17.98 -21.37
C GLN A 412 54.96 -18.85 -21.73
N PRO A 413 54.95 -19.91 -22.60
CA PRO A 413 53.95 -20.27 -23.63
C PRO A 413 53.67 -21.79 -23.88
N ALA A 414 52.81 -22.03 -24.90
CA ALA A 414 52.76 -23.16 -25.84
C ALA A 414 52.39 -24.62 -25.40
N ALA A 415 51.27 -25.10 -25.98
CA ALA A 415 50.97 -26.36 -26.70
C ALA A 415 51.98 -27.56 -26.69
N PRO A 416 51.54 -28.84 -26.89
CA PRO A 416 50.37 -29.22 -27.71
C PRO A 416 49.47 -30.42 -27.28
N LEU A 417 48.37 -30.54 -28.02
CA LEU A 417 47.59 -31.73 -28.45
C LEU A 417 47.80 -33.09 -27.74
N LEU A 418 46.68 -33.74 -27.32
CA LEU A 418 46.10 -34.92 -28.03
C LEU A 418 44.75 -35.38 -27.43
N SER A 419 43.87 -35.87 -28.33
CA SER A 419 42.98 -37.07 -28.30
C SER A 419 42.63 -37.78 -26.96
N ILE A 420 41.47 -38.44 -26.77
CA ILE A 420 40.45 -38.94 -27.71
C ILE A 420 39.09 -39.27 -27.04
N ARG A 421 37.97 -39.14 -27.80
CA ARG A 421 36.61 -39.77 -27.73
C ARG A 421 35.78 -39.96 -26.41
N ARG A 422 34.46 -39.83 -26.60
CA ARG A 422 33.30 -40.29 -25.78
C ARG A 422 33.10 -41.85 -25.95
N PRO A 423 31.96 -42.53 -25.60
CA PRO A 423 30.67 -42.14 -24.96
C PRO A 423 30.05 -43.19 -23.95
N ILE A 424 28.73 -43.10 -23.69
CA ILE A 424 27.81 -44.12 -23.09
C ILE A 424 27.94 -44.25 -21.54
N GLY A 425 26.92 -44.47 -20.70
CA GLY A 425 25.45 -44.67 -20.84
C GLY A 425 24.78 -44.82 -19.44
N PRO A 426 23.45 -45.06 -19.32
CA PRO A 426 22.70 -45.06 -18.04
C PRO A 426 22.41 -46.48 -17.49
N PRO A 427 21.76 -46.67 -16.29
CA PRO A 427 20.28 -46.70 -16.22
C PRO A 427 19.60 -46.25 -14.89
N GLN A 428 18.26 -46.10 -14.95
CA GLN A 428 17.14 -46.43 -14.01
C GLN A 428 17.41 -46.55 -12.47
N VAL A 429 16.66 -45.99 -11.50
CA VAL A 429 15.20 -45.78 -11.19
C VAL A 429 14.62 -46.81 -10.18
N GLY A 430 13.83 -46.33 -9.20
CA GLY A 430 12.99 -47.16 -8.30
C GLY A 430 12.23 -46.37 -7.20
N ASN A 431 10.88 -46.35 -7.29
CA ASN A 431 9.82 -46.73 -6.31
C ASN A 431 9.94 -46.38 -4.79
N GLU A 432 8.87 -46.14 -4.00
CA GLU A 432 7.42 -45.89 -4.23
C GLU A 432 6.67 -45.45 -2.94
N HIS A 433 5.45 -44.89 -3.09
CA HIS A 433 4.30 -44.89 -2.13
C HIS A 433 4.42 -44.33 -0.68
N SER A 434 3.37 -44.31 0.17
CA SER A 434 2.06 -43.58 0.10
C SER A 434 1.25 -43.72 1.43
N LYS A 435 0.25 -42.83 1.68
CA LYS A 435 -0.89 -42.90 2.64
C LYS A 435 -0.77 -42.28 4.07
N ALA A 436 -1.97 -41.98 4.62
CA ALA A 436 -2.42 -41.60 5.98
C ALA A 436 -3.92 -42.08 6.10
N PRO A 437 -4.79 -41.77 7.11
CA PRO A 437 -4.68 -41.10 8.44
C PRO A 437 -5.33 -41.94 9.59
N ILE A 438 -5.77 -41.35 10.74
CA ILE A 438 -7.00 -41.66 11.60
C ILE A 438 -7.01 -40.88 12.97
N LEU A 439 -8.09 -40.94 13.78
CA LEU A 439 -8.51 -40.01 14.88
C LEU A 439 -8.40 -40.55 16.35
N ALA A 440 -8.35 -39.64 17.35
CA ALA A 440 -8.82 -39.74 18.78
C ALA A 440 -8.67 -38.36 19.53
N GLY A 441 -9.24 -38.04 20.71
CA GLY A 441 -10.37 -38.59 21.49
C GLY A 441 -10.37 -38.31 23.03
N ASN A 442 -11.41 -37.62 23.58
CA ASN A 442 -11.89 -37.60 25.00
C ASN A 442 -10.98 -37.02 26.15
N THR A 443 -11.38 -36.58 27.38
CA THR A 443 -12.67 -36.23 28.10
C THR A 443 -12.41 -35.57 29.50
N HIS A 444 -13.43 -34.95 30.14
CA HIS A 444 -13.60 -34.63 31.60
C HIS A 444 -12.74 -33.50 32.25
N SER A 445 -13.08 -32.84 33.39
CA SER A 445 -14.21 -32.92 34.37
C SER A 445 -14.48 -31.60 35.16
N GLU A 446 -15.59 -31.53 35.90
CA GLU A 446 -16.09 -30.47 36.84
C GLU A 446 -16.53 -31.15 38.19
N PRO A 447 -17.10 -30.49 39.24
CA PRO A 447 -17.22 -29.05 39.56
C PRO A 447 -16.42 -28.67 40.85
N PRO A 448 -16.91 -28.43 42.11
CA PRO A 448 -18.26 -28.37 42.72
C PRO A 448 -18.74 -26.91 43.02
N SER A 449 -19.40 -26.64 44.18
CA SER A 449 -20.11 -25.37 44.50
C SER A 449 -20.08 -24.97 45.99
N GLN A 450 -20.45 -23.71 46.30
CA GLN A 450 -21.14 -23.33 47.55
C GLN A 450 -21.92 -22.00 47.38
N ALA A 451 -22.97 -21.79 48.18
CA ALA A 451 -23.86 -20.62 48.11
C ALA A 451 -24.42 -20.24 49.50
N SER A 452 -24.83 -18.98 49.66
CA SER A 452 -25.54 -18.47 50.85
C SER A 452 -26.53 -17.36 50.46
N ILE A 453 -27.54 -17.11 51.31
CA ILE A 453 -28.73 -16.31 50.99
C ILE A 453 -29.04 -15.34 52.14
N SER A 454 -29.33 -14.07 51.83
CA SER A 454 -30.12 -13.18 52.71
C SER A 454 -30.76 -11.96 52.01
N SER A 455 -32.09 -11.95 51.98
CA SER A 455 -33.02 -10.80 52.15
C SER A 455 -32.76 -9.41 51.51
N GLY A 456 -33.71 -8.97 50.66
CA GLY A 456 -34.08 -7.55 50.44
C GLY A 456 -33.26 -6.80 49.36
N THR A 457 -33.84 -5.97 48.49
CA THR A 457 -35.23 -5.48 48.34
C THR A 457 -35.56 -5.30 46.85
N SER A 458 -36.84 -5.28 46.48
CA SER A 458 -37.27 -5.38 45.07
C SER A 458 -37.06 -4.11 44.22
N CYS A 459 -36.48 -4.29 43.04
CA CYS A 459 -36.75 -3.51 41.83
C CYS A 459 -36.76 -4.46 40.61
N PHE A 460 -37.76 -4.33 39.74
CA PHE A 460 -37.94 -5.21 38.57
C PHE A 460 -36.97 -4.83 37.44
N GLY A 461 -35.73 -5.27 37.56
CA GLY A 461 -34.73 -5.18 36.49
C GLY A 461 -34.99 -6.21 35.39
N ILE A 462 -35.88 -5.93 34.44
CA ILE A 462 -35.96 -6.70 33.19
C ILE A 462 -34.68 -6.40 32.41
N GLY A 463 -33.74 -7.35 32.44
CA GLY A 463 -32.43 -7.26 31.79
C GLY A 463 -32.50 -7.36 30.26
N LEU A 464 -33.06 -6.33 29.61
CA LEU A 464 -32.92 -6.14 28.17
C LEU A 464 -31.47 -5.78 27.84
N LYS A 465 -30.80 -6.63 27.05
CA LYS A 465 -29.65 -6.18 26.27
C LYS A 465 -30.15 -5.16 25.25
N LEU A 466 -29.74 -3.90 25.38
CA LEU A 466 -29.94 -2.90 24.33
C LEU A 466 -28.87 -3.07 23.25
N ASP A 467 -29.11 -3.98 22.32
CA ASP A 467 -28.47 -3.97 21.00
C ASP A 467 -29.14 -2.86 20.15
N ALA A 468 -28.75 -1.60 20.36
CA ALA A 468 -29.15 -0.47 19.51
C ALA A 468 -28.34 -0.49 18.19
N MET A 469 -28.90 -0.64 16.98
CA MET A 469 -30.17 -0.12 16.42
C MET A 469 -30.26 1.41 16.44
N CYS A 470 -29.66 2.06 15.44
CA CYS A 470 -30.11 3.38 14.98
C CYS A 470 -29.68 3.74 13.54
N CYS A 471 -29.99 2.89 12.55
CA CYS A 471 -30.08 3.29 11.13
C CYS A 471 -31.48 3.02 10.58
N GLY A 472 -32.49 3.53 11.27
CA GLY A 472 -33.90 3.53 10.87
C GLY A 472 -34.17 4.42 9.65
N CYS A 473 -33.67 4.02 8.49
CA CYS A 473 -33.84 4.71 7.21
C CYS A 473 -34.15 3.66 6.12
N SER A 474 -35.22 2.89 6.35
CA SER A 474 -35.83 2.05 5.32
C SER A 474 -36.52 2.95 4.30
N CYS A 475 -35.97 3.01 3.09
CA CYS A 475 -36.69 3.55 1.94
C CYS A 475 -37.86 2.60 1.58
N PHE A 476 -38.97 2.70 2.31
CA PHE A 476 -40.24 2.23 1.80
C PHE A 476 -40.51 2.97 0.48
N GLY A 477 -40.71 2.22 -0.60
CA GLY A 477 -41.15 2.81 -1.86
C GLY A 477 -42.50 3.49 -1.65
N ILE A 478 -42.66 4.71 -2.16
CA ILE A 478 -43.93 5.44 -2.12
C ILE A 478 -44.87 4.80 -3.15
N GLY A 479 -45.46 3.67 -2.75
CA GLY A 479 -46.66 3.12 -3.37
C GLY A 479 -47.86 3.95 -2.89
N LEU A 480 -48.51 4.63 -3.82
CA LEU A 480 -49.72 5.41 -3.54
C LEU A 480 -50.82 4.54 -2.93
N LYS A 481 -51.44 5.03 -1.86
CA LYS A 481 -52.90 5.03 -1.74
C LYS A 481 -53.35 6.35 -1.10
N LEU A 482 -54.29 7.00 -1.77
CA LEU A 482 -55.13 8.06 -1.22
C LEU A 482 -56.43 7.39 -0.76
N GLU A 483 -56.87 7.74 0.45
CA GLU A 483 -58.27 7.72 0.90
C GLU A 483 -58.50 9.02 1.67
#